data_AF-A0A7J0DAP3-F1
#
_entry.id   AF-A0A7J0DAP3-F1
#
_cell.length_a   1.000
_cell.length_b   1.000
_cell.length_c   1.000
_cell.angle_alpha   90.00
_cell.angle_beta   90.00
_cell.angle_gamma   90.00
#
_symmetry.space_group_name_H-M   'P 1'
#
loop_
_entity.id
_entity.type
_entity.pdbx_description
1 polymer ?
#
loop_
_entity_poly.entity_id
_entity_poly.type
_entity_poly.pdbx_seq_one_letter_code
_entity_poly.pdbx_strand_id
1 'polypeptide(L)'
;MAEATPVRWTGTVTAKVESFSRAQVWPYLEDFGGLYKIDPLADISYALEGVYGQPGLIRFCAASTTTETGETKDPVVPREVACHGP
;
A
#
# COMPACT_ATOMS: atom_id res chain seq x y z
N MET A 1 -20.64 -31.91 -13.60
CA MET A 1 -20.04 -30.69 -14.18
C MET A 1 -19.04 -30.18 -13.16
N ALA A 2 -17.74 -30.27 -13.45
CA ALA A 2 -16.70 -29.74 -12.54
C ALA A 2 -16.61 -28.23 -12.74
N GLU A 3 -16.85 -27.47 -11.68
CA GLU A 3 -16.63 -26.02 -11.65
C GLU A 3 -15.13 -25.76 -11.74
N ALA A 4 -14.70 -25.02 -12.77
CA ALA A 4 -13.30 -24.65 -12.94
C ALA A 4 -12.98 -23.55 -11.91
N THR A 5 -12.20 -23.88 -10.88
CA THR A 5 -11.69 -22.89 -9.93
C THR A 5 -10.82 -21.86 -10.67
N PRO A 6 -11.07 -20.55 -10.52
CA PRO A 6 -10.27 -19.52 -11.17
C PRO A 6 -8.82 -19.57 -10.69
N VAL A 7 -7.88 -19.33 -11.61
CA VAL A 7 -6.44 -19.34 -11.32
C VAL A 7 -6.11 -18.23 -10.31
N ARG A 8 -5.52 -18.62 -9.18
CA ARG A 8 -5.04 -17.67 -8.17
C ARG A 8 -3.67 -17.14 -8.58
N TRP A 9 -3.54 -15.82 -8.68
CA TRP A 9 -2.26 -15.19 -8.98
C TRP A 9 -1.38 -15.19 -7.74
N THR A 10 -0.10 -15.54 -7.91
CA THR A 10 0.91 -15.57 -6.85
C THR A 10 2.19 -14.89 -7.33
N GLY A 11 2.81 -14.07 -6.49
CA GLY A 11 4.09 -13.43 -6.77
C GLY A 11 4.89 -13.23 -5.49
N THR A 12 6.21 -13.18 -5.62
CA THR A 12 7.12 -12.88 -4.51
C THR A 12 8.18 -11.92 -5.02
N VAL A 13 8.41 -10.86 -4.25
CA VAL A 13 9.46 -9.87 -4.52
C VAL A 13 10.37 -9.78 -3.31
N THR A 14 11.67 -9.59 -3.55
CA THR A 14 12.69 -9.53 -2.50
C THR A 14 13.62 -8.36 -2.79
N ALA A 15 13.97 -7.61 -1.75
CA ALA A 15 14.96 -6.54 -1.83
C ALA A 15 16.06 -6.78 -0.76
N LYS A 16 17.32 -6.53 -1.13
CA LYS A 16 18.45 -6.56 -0.19
C LYS A 16 18.58 -5.19 0.46
N VAL A 17 18.56 -5.15 1.79
CA VAL A 17 18.87 -3.95 2.57
C VAL A 17 20.27 -4.10 3.13
N GLU A 18 21.19 -3.23 2.72
CA GLU A 18 22.56 -3.21 3.21
C GLU A 18 22.70 -2.30 4.44
N SER A 19 23.76 -2.50 5.23
CA SER A 19 24.13 -1.65 6.38
C SER A 19 23.22 -1.70 7.61
N PHE A 20 22.01 -2.24 7.52
CA PHE A 20 21.09 -2.39 8.63
C PHE A 20 20.93 -3.85 9.06
N SER A 21 20.92 -4.09 10.37
CA SER A 21 20.53 -5.38 10.93
C SER A 21 19.02 -5.58 10.85
N ARG A 22 18.57 -6.84 10.90
CA ARG A 22 17.14 -7.17 10.93
C ARG A 22 16.38 -6.45 12.04
N ALA A 23 16.97 -6.33 13.23
CA ALA A 23 16.37 -5.65 14.37
C ALA A 23 16.19 -4.14 14.16
N GLN A 24 17.04 -3.53 13.32
CA GLN A 24 16.90 -2.12 12.95
C GLN A 24 15.85 -1.92 11.85
N VAL A 25 15.70 -2.87 10.92
CA VAL A 25 14.73 -2.77 9.82
C VAL A 25 13.30 -3.11 10.27
N TRP A 26 13.14 -4.13 11.12
CA TRP A 26 11.83 -4.66 11.49
C TRP A 26 10.84 -3.62 12.04
N PRO A 27 11.24 -2.66 12.91
CA PRO A 27 10.35 -1.61 13.42
C PRO A 27 9.63 -0.80 12.33
N TYR A 28 10.25 -0.63 11.17
CA TYR A 28 9.64 0.09 10.04
C TYR A 28 8.63 -0.77 9.28
N LEU A 29 8.83 -2.08 9.22
CA LEU A 29 7.95 -3.02 8.53
C LEU A 29 6.75 -3.45 9.39
N GLU A 30 6.94 -3.55 10.71
CA GLU A 30 5.87 -3.92 11.65
C GLU A 30 4.87 -2.78 11.90
N ASP A 31 5.26 -1.53 11.63
CA ASP A 31 4.36 -0.38 11.63
C ASP A 31 3.45 -0.39 10.39
N PHE A 32 2.46 -1.28 10.41
CA PHE A 32 1.51 -1.50 9.31
C PHE A 32 0.85 -0.22 8.80
N GLY A 33 0.53 0.72 9.70
CA GLY A 33 -0.12 1.98 9.33
C GLY A 33 0.86 3.08 8.89
N GLY A 34 2.16 2.92 9.16
CA GLY A 34 3.21 3.88 8.86
C GLY A 34 3.91 3.69 7.52
N LEU A 35 3.28 3.05 6.52
CA LEU A 35 3.94 2.71 5.24
C LEU A 35 4.59 3.92 4.55
N TYR A 36 3.95 5.08 4.60
CA TYR A 36 4.45 6.34 4.04
C TYR A 36 5.83 6.77 4.59
N LYS A 37 6.27 6.19 5.72
CA LYS A 37 7.59 6.45 6.30
C LYS A 37 8.72 5.75 5.56
N ILE A 38 8.41 4.68 4.80
CA ILE A 38 9.41 3.85 4.11
C ILE A 38 9.18 3.72 2.61
N ASP A 39 7.94 3.89 2.15
CA ASP A 39 7.62 3.88 0.73
C ASP A 39 7.48 5.31 0.23
N PRO A 40 8.44 5.82 -0.56
CA PRO A 40 8.38 7.17 -1.10
C PRO A 40 7.22 7.37 -2.10
N LEU A 41 6.58 6.30 -2.55
CA LEU A 41 5.41 6.38 -3.44
C LEU A 41 4.08 6.44 -2.65
N ALA A 42 4.09 6.11 -1.35
CA ALA A 42 2.89 6.14 -0.53
C ALA A 42 2.68 7.54 0.06
N ASP A 43 1.76 8.31 -0.50
CA ASP A 43 1.44 9.68 -0.04
C ASP A 43 0.62 9.69 1.25
N ILE A 44 -0.29 8.71 1.40
CA ILE A 44 -1.25 8.67 2.50
C ILE A 44 -1.28 7.25 3.07
N SER A 45 -1.17 7.13 4.39
CA SER A 45 -1.43 5.88 5.10
C SER A 45 -1.84 6.14 6.55
N TYR A 46 -3.03 5.69 6.94
CA TYR A 46 -3.55 5.82 8.30
C TYR A 46 -4.57 4.71 8.64
N ALA A 47 -4.85 4.52 9.93
CA ALA A 47 -5.82 3.55 10.42
C ALA A 47 -7.26 4.00 10.15
N LEU A 48 -8.08 3.11 9.58
CA LEU A 48 -9.52 3.29 9.46
C LEU A 48 -10.27 2.67 10.64
N GLU A 49 -9.88 1.46 11.03
CA GLU A 49 -10.54 0.68 12.07
C GLU A 49 -9.53 -0.26 12.74
N GLY A 50 -9.71 -0.50 14.04
CA GLY A 50 -8.86 -1.39 14.84
C GLY A 50 -7.81 -0.64 15.66
N VAL A 51 -6.81 -1.38 16.17
CA VAL A 51 -5.79 -0.85 17.08
C VAL A 51 -4.41 -1.00 16.44
N TYR A 52 -3.62 0.08 16.46
CA TYR A 52 -2.25 0.07 15.95
C TYR A 52 -1.41 -1.05 16.59
N GLY A 53 -0.69 -1.80 15.75
CA GLY A 53 0.15 -2.92 16.18
C GLY A 53 -0.61 -4.20 16.56
N GLN A 54 -1.93 -4.26 16.39
CA GLN A 54 -2.73 -5.46 16.66
C GLN A 54 -3.26 -6.09 15.35
N PRO A 55 -3.34 -7.43 15.27
CA PRO A 55 -4.04 -8.09 14.17
C PRO A 55 -5.49 -7.61 14.02
N GLY A 56 -5.94 -7.45 12.78
CA GLY A 56 -7.28 -6.94 12.45
C GLY A 56 -7.35 -5.45 12.17
N LEU A 57 -6.25 -4.70 12.32
CA LEU A 57 -6.17 -3.30 11.91
C LEU A 57 -6.39 -3.14 10.39
N ILE A 58 -7.31 -2.25 10.03
CA ILE A 58 -7.59 -1.87 8.64
C ILE A 58 -6.92 -0.52 8.38
N ARG A 59 -6.13 -0.43 7.29
CA ARG A 59 -5.50 0.82 6.85
C ARG A 59 -6.10 1.32 5.55
N PHE A 60 -6.26 2.64 5.44
CA PHE A 60 -6.40 3.33 4.17
C PHE A 60 -5.03 3.71 3.66
N CYS A 61 -4.72 3.41 2.40
CA CYS A 61 -3.49 3.86 1.74
C CYS A 61 -3.79 4.39 0.34
N ALA A 62 -3.09 5.44 -0.06
CA ALA A 62 -3.12 5.97 -1.42
C ALA A 62 -1.71 6.38 -1.86
N ALA A 63 -1.47 6.26 -3.17
CA ALA A 63 -0.24 6.61 -3.84
C ALA A 63 -0.58 7.32 -5.15
N SER A 64 0.10 8.43 -5.42
CA SER A 64 0.03 9.13 -6.69
C SER A 64 1.03 8.50 -7.65
N THR A 65 0.52 8.00 -8.77
CA THR A 65 1.37 7.46 -9.81
C THR A 65 1.83 8.62 -10.69
N THR A 66 3.05 9.11 -10.49
CA THR A 66 3.71 9.95 -11.50
C THR A 66 4.21 9.03 -12.60
N THR A 67 3.30 8.58 -13.47
CA THR A 67 3.73 8.04 -14.74
C THR A 67 4.28 9.21 -15.55
N GLU A 68 5.60 9.28 -15.77
CA GLU A 68 6.14 9.93 -16.97
C GLU A 68 5.70 9.10 -18.19
N THR A 69 4.39 9.12 -18.46
CA THR A 69 3.82 8.66 -19.71
C THR A 69 4.21 9.72 -20.71
N GLY A 70 5.04 9.35 -21.68
CA GLY A 70 5.20 10.15 -22.89
C GLY A 70 3.81 10.48 -23.44
N GLU A 71 3.47 11.78 -23.39
CA GLU A 71 2.29 12.44 -23.95
C GLU A 71 0.99 11.61 -24.09
N THR A 72 0.09 11.74 -23.12
CA THR A 72 -1.33 12.01 -23.42
C THR A 72 -1.87 13.05 -22.43
N LYS A 73 -2.41 14.13 -23.00
CA LYS A 73 -2.93 15.33 -22.31
C LYS A 73 -4.29 15.06 -21.66
N ASP A 74 -4.31 14.30 -20.58
CA ASP A 74 -5.49 14.19 -19.73
C ASP A 74 -5.11 14.70 -18.33
N PRO A 75 -5.82 15.69 -17.76
CA PRO A 75 -5.54 16.12 -16.40
C PRO A 75 -5.82 14.95 -15.45
N VAL A 76 -4.78 14.51 -14.73
CA VAL A 76 -4.88 13.57 -13.62
C VAL A 76 -5.69 14.26 -12.52
N VAL A 77 -7.00 14.02 -12.53
CA VAL A 77 -7.86 14.33 -11.39
C VAL A 77 -7.69 13.21 -10.37
N PRO A 78 -7.26 13.51 -9.12
CA PRO A 78 -7.36 12.53 -8.06
C PRO A 78 -8.83 12.12 -7.95
N ARG A 79 -9.12 10.81 -8.00
CA ARG A 79 -10.48 10.32 -7.79
C ARG A 79 -10.85 10.68 -6.35
N GLU A 80 -11.60 11.77 -6.21
CA GLU A 80 -12.25 12.17 -4.97
C GLU A 80 -13.15 11.01 -4.53
N VAL A 81 -12.70 10.26 -3.53
CA VAL A 81 -13.55 9.28 -2.85
C VAL A 81 -14.37 10.08 -1.85
N ALA A 82 -15.49 10.64 -2.33
CA ALA A 82 -16.48 11.24 -1.48
C ALA A 82 -17.02 10.17 -0.53
N CYS A 83 -16.56 10.18 0.73
CA CYS A 83 -17.22 9.49 1.82
C CYS A 83 -18.53 10.25 2.14
N HIS A 84 -19.55 10.06 1.31
CA HIS A 84 -20.92 10.35 1.74
C HIS A 84 -21.39 9.17 2.57
N GLY A 85 -21.30 9.32 3.90
CA GLY A 85 -22.05 8.49 4.84
C GLY A 85 -23.56 8.78 4.76
N PRO A 86 -24.39 7.90 5.34
CA PRO A 86 -25.86 8.02 5.30
C PRO A 86 -26.39 9.27 6.01
#